data_AF-A0AAV6Z2C1-F1
#
_entry.id   AF-A0AAV6Z2C1-F1
#
_cell.length_a   1.000
_cell.length_b   1.000
_cell.length_c   1.000
_cell.angle_alpha   90.00
_cell.angle_beta   90.00
_cell.angle_gamma   90.00
#
_symmetry.space_group_name_H-M   'P 1'
#
loop_
_entity.id
_entity.type
_entity.pdbx_description
1 polymer ?
#
loop_
_entity_poly.entity_id
_entity_poly.type
_entity_poly.pdbx_seq_one_letter_code
_entity_poly.pdbx_strand_id
1 'polypeptide(L)'
;MAMQRKKIDNRIRVLIENGVAEKHRSFFVVVGDRGKDQVVILHHMLSKSAVKARPSVLWCYKKELGFSSHRKKKMRKLQKRIKSGALSVNEDDPFELFIAATNIRYCYYNETHKILGNTYGMCVLQVSPPPPPYI
;
A
#
# COMPACT_ATOMS: atom_id res chain seq x y z
N MET A 1 -17.72 9.25 15.60
CA MET A 1 -18.50 8.23 14.87
C MET A 1 -17.82 6.88 15.08
N ALA A 2 -18.55 5.85 15.54
CA ALA A 2 -17.98 4.52 15.71
C ALA A 2 -17.55 3.96 14.35
N MET A 3 -16.33 3.42 14.25
CA MET A 3 -15.82 2.76 13.04
C MET A 3 -16.69 1.54 12.74
N GLN A 4 -17.58 1.65 11.76
CA GLN A 4 -18.49 0.57 11.38
C GLN A 4 -17.67 -0.53 10.68
N ARG A 5 -17.40 -1.63 11.40
CA ARG A 5 -16.68 -2.78 10.85
C ARG A 5 -17.59 -3.50 9.85
N LYS A 6 -17.30 -3.34 8.56
CA LYS A 6 -17.96 -4.11 7.50
C LYS A 6 -17.20 -5.41 7.27
N LYS A 7 -17.93 -6.53 7.24
CA LYS A 7 -17.35 -7.83 6.88
C LYS A 7 -16.93 -7.77 5.41
N ILE A 8 -15.66 -8.05 5.16
CA ILE A 8 -15.12 -8.18 3.81
C ILE A 8 -15.58 -9.52 3.24
N ASP A 9 -15.90 -9.54 1.95
CA ASP A 9 -16.23 -10.76 1.23
C ASP A 9 -15.06 -11.75 1.28
N ASN A 10 -15.35 -13.00 1.64
CA ASN A 10 -14.33 -14.03 1.85
C ASN A 10 -13.57 -14.40 0.57
N ARG A 11 -14.14 -14.13 -0.61
CA ARG A 11 -13.50 -14.42 -1.91
C ARG A 11 -12.15 -13.73 -2.06
N ILE A 12 -11.99 -12.53 -1.51
CA ILE A 12 -10.71 -11.79 -1.57
C ILE A 12 -9.63 -12.54 -0.80
N ARG A 13 -9.96 -12.99 0.41
CA ARG A 13 -9.04 -13.74 1.27
C ARG A 13 -8.67 -15.08 0.64
N VAL A 14 -9.67 -15.85 0.19
CA VAL A 14 -9.46 -17.16 -0.45
C VAL A 14 -8.60 -17.04 -1.70
N LEU A 15 -8.81 -16.01 -2.53
CA LEU A 15 -7.99 -15.78 -3.71
C LEU A 15 -6.51 -15.52 -3.36
N ILE A 16 -6.25 -14.73 -2.32
CA ILE A 16 -4.88 -14.46 -1.84
C ILE A 16 -4.25 -15.73 -1.28
N GLU A 17 -4.95 -16.46 -0.42
CA GLU A 17 -4.46 -17.70 0.20
C GLU A 17 -4.11 -18.75 -0.87
N ASN A 18 -4.99 -18.97 -1.83
CA ASN A 18 -4.76 -19.89 -2.94
C ASN A 18 -3.60 -19.44 -3.83
N GLY A 19 -3.52 -18.14 -4.17
CA GLY A 19 -2.42 -17.60 -4.96
C GLY A 19 -1.06 -17.80 -4.27
N VAL A 20 -0.99 -17.63 -2.95
CA VAL A 20 0.23 -17.90 -2.18
C VAL A 20 0.57 -19.39 -2.18
N ALA A 21 -0.42 -20.27 -1.95
CA ALA A 21 -0.21 -21.72 -1.88
C ALA A 21 0.25 -22.30 -3.23
N GLU A 22 -0.37 -21.87 -4.32
CA GLU A 22 -0.06 -22.33 -5.69
C GLU A 22 1.11 -21.58 -6.34
N LYS A 23 1.68 -20.57 -5.65
CA LYS A 23 2.72 -19.66 -6.19
C LYS A 23 2.26 -18.88 -7.43
N HIS A 24 0.97 -18.58 -7.49
CA HIS A 24 0.35 -17.77 -8.54
C HIS A 24 0.21 -16.30 -8.12
N ARG A 25 0.30 -15.39 -9.10
CA ARG A 25 0.08 -13.95 -8.86
C ARG A 25 -1.41 -13.65 -8.93
N SER A 26 -1.94 -13.02 -7.88
CA SER A 26 -3.31 -12.50 -7.87
C SER A 26 -3.34 -11.06 -8.37
N PHE A 27 -4.42 -10.68 -9.06
CA PHE A 27 -4.63 -9.33 -9.59
C PHE A 27 -5.93 -8.74 -9.04
N PHE A 28 -5.88 -7.49 -8.56
CA PHE A 28 -7.02 -6.78 -8.00
C PHE A 28 -7.16 -5.41 -8.64
N VAL A 29 -8.39 -5.03 -8.98
CA VAL A 29 -8.75 -3.69 -9.44
C VAL A 29 -9.62 -3.04 -8.36
N VAL A 30 -9.15 -1.94 -7.80
CA VAL A 30 -9.87 -1.19 -6.76
C VAL A 30 -10.41 0.09 -7.37
N VAL A 31 -11.74 0.21 -7.42
CA VAL A 31 -12.45 1.37 -7.95
C VAL A 31 -13.02 2.19 -6.79
N GLY A 32 -12.71 3.49 -6.76
CA GLY A 32 -13.27 4.45 -5.80
C GLY A 32 -12.22 5.33 -5.11
N ASP A 33 -12.72 6.41 -4.47
CA ASP A 33 -11.88 7.50 -3.96
C ASP A 33 -10.97 7.11 -2.78
N ARG A 34 -11.31 6.01 -2.10
CA ARG A 34 -10.56 5.48 -0.93
C ARG A 34 -9.72 4.25 -1.26
N GLY A 35 -9.23 4.15 -2.50
CA GLY A 35 -8.40 3.03 -2.94
C GLY A 35 -7.15 2.79 -2.08
N LYS A 36 -6.53 3.86 -1.59
CA LYS A 36 -5.35 3.79 -0.70
C LYS A 36 -5.59 2.98 0.59
N ASP A 37 -6.78 3.09 1.18
CA ASP A 37 -7.12 2.44 2.44
C ASP A 37 -7.33 0.94 2.19
N GLN A 38 -7.85 0.58 1.01
CA GLN A 38 -8.03 -0.81 0.59
C GLN A 38 -6.70 -1.51 0.32
N VAL A 39 -5.70 -0.79 -0.19
CA VAL A 39 -4.33 -1.33 -0.39
C VAL A 39 -3.73 -1.79 0.94
N VAL A 40 -3.94 -1.05 2.03
CA VAL A 40 -3.49 -1.45 3.38
C VAL A 40 -4.12 -2.76 3.81
N ILE A 41 -5.42 -2.91 3.57
CA ILE A 41 -6.17 -4.10 3.95
C ILE A 41 -5.71 -5.32 3.13
N LEU A 42 -5.53 -5.16 1.81
CA LEU A 42 -5.00 -6.21 0.93
C LEU A 42 -3.59 -6.64 1.35
N HIS A 43 -2.71 -5.68 1.65
CA HIS A 43 -1.34 -5.96 2.11
C HIS A 43 -1.33 -6.71 3.44
N HIS A 44 -2.23 -6.36 4.36
CA HIS A 44 -2.38 -7.05 5.64
C HIS A 44 -2.83 -8.51 5.44
N MET A 45 -3.80 -8.74 4.57
CA MET A 45 -4.25 -10.10 4.23
C MET A 45 -3.13 -10.92 3.58
N LEU A 46 -2.37 -10.33 2.66
CA LEU A 46 -1.21 -10.99 2.05
C LEU A 46 -0.12 -11.30 3.09
N SER A 47 0.18 -10.36 3.98
CA SER A 47 1.19 -10.52 5.04
C SER A 47 0.81 -11.62 6.04
N LYS A 48 -0.48 -11.85 6.27
CA LYS A 48 -0.96 -12.97 7.10
C LYS A 48 -0.93 -14.32 6.40
N SER A 49 -1.13 -14.32 5.08
CA SER A 49 -1.20 -15.55 4.28
C SER A 49 0.20 -16.07 3.93
N ALA A 50 1.18 -15.17 3.79
CA ALA A 50 2.56 -15.55 3.53
C ALA A 50 3.27 -15.97 4.83
N VAL A 51 3.83 -17.20 4.85
CA VAL A 51 4.61 -17.74 5.98
C VAL A 51 6.03 -17.12 6.08
N LYS A 52 6.41 -16.26 5.11
CA LYS A 52 7.72 -15.60 5.02
C LYS A 52 7.70 -14.18 5.61
N ALA A 53 8.84 -13.50 5.57
CA ALA A 53 8.98 -12.09 5.90
C ALA A 53 7.92 -11.21 5.19
N ARG A 54 7.52 -10.13 5.86
CA ARG A 54 6.52 -9.16 5.36
C ARG A 54 6.85 -8.74 3.92
N PRO A 55 5.90 -8.87 2.96
CA PRO A 55 6.18 -8.61 1.55
C PRO A 55 6.53 -7.14 1.32
N SER A 56 7.61 -6.91 0.54
CA SER A 56 8.00 -5.59 0.05
C SER A 56 6.99 -5.09 -0.99
N VAL A 57 6.80 -3.77 -1.04
CA VAL A 57 5.82 -3.13 -1.90
C VAL A 57 6.52 -2.25 -2.93
N LEU A 58 6.18 -2.41 -4.21
CA LEU A 58 6.48 -1.45 -5.26
C LEU A 58 5.24 -0.57 -5.47
N TRP A 59 5.40 0.74 -5.40
CA TRP A 59 4.32 1.70 -5.63
C TRP A 59 4.64 2.61 -6.82
N CYS A 60 3.91 2.40 -7.92
CA CYS A 60 4.05 3.15 -9.16
C CYS A 60 3.02 4.27 -9.26
N TYR A 61 3.45 5.46 -9.67
CA TYR A 61 2.59 6.64 -9.78
C TYR A 61 3.06 7.60 -10.88
N LYS A 62 2.16 8.46 -11.36
CA LYS A 62 2.43 9.37 -12.49
C LYS A 62 2.99 10.73 -12.07
N LYS A 63 2.26 11.46 -11.22
CA LYS A 63 2.62 12.83 -10.79
C LYS A 63 2.73 12.91 -9.28
N GLU A 64 1.61 12.72 -8.59
CA GLU A 64 1.54 12.82 -7.13
C GLU A 64 0.87 11.59 -6.54
N LEU A 65 1.41 11.12 -5.42
CA LEU A 65 0.83 10.04 -4.61
C LEU A 65 -0.41 10.49 -3.81
N GLY A 66 -0.90 11.72 -4.00
CA GLY A 66 -1.89 12.33 -3.11
C GLY A 66 -1.36 12.59 -1.69
N PHE A 67 -0.06 12.39 -1.46
CA PHE A 67 0.61 12.84 -0.24
C PHE A 67 0.78 14.35 -0.32
N SER A 68 -0.11 15.09 0.34
CA SER A 68 0.11 16.51 0.65
C SER A 68 1.57 16.76 1.09
N SER A 69 2.14 17.92 0.77
CA SER A 69 3.48 18.35 1.21
C SER A 69 3.70 18.17 2.73
N HIS A 70 2.63 18.33 3.52
CA HIS A 70 2.61 18.05 4.95
C HIS A 70 2.86 16.56 5.28
N ARG A 71 2.32 15.63 4.47
CA ARG A 71 2.49 14.18 4.65
C ARG A 71 3.89 13.69 4.30
N LYS A 72 4.60 14.26 3.31
CA LYS A 72 6.05 13.97 3.12
C LYS A 72 6.89 14.36 4.35
N LYS A 73 6.61 15.53 4.92
CA LYS A 73 7.25 16.00 6.18
C LYS A 73 6.85 15.10 7.35
N LYS A 74 5.59 14.66 7.41
CA LYS A 74 5.07 13.72 8.41
C LYS A 74 5.72 12.34 8.28
N MET A 75 5.90 11.80 7.07
CA MET A 75 6.60 10.55 6.82
C MET A 75 8.07 10.60 7.27
N ARG A 76 8.80 11.68 6.97
CA ARG A 76 10.18 11.87 7.47
C ARG A 76 10.22 11.94 9.00
N LYS A 77 9.26 12.62 9.64
CA LYS A 77 9.12 12.65 11.10
C LYS A 77 8.77 11.28 11.68
N LEU A 78 7.86 10.55 11.04
CA LEU A 78 7.41 9.22 11.46
C LEU A 78 8.57 8.21 11.35
N GLN A 79 9.32 8.22 10.25
CA GLN A 79 10.54 7.42 10.11
C GLN A 79 11.58 7.72 11.21
N LYS A 80 11.75 8.98 11.60
CA LYS A 80 12.61 9.35 12.74
C LYS A 80 12.07 8.81 14.07
N ARG A 81 10.75 8.88 14.31
CA ARG A 81 10.11 8.37 15.53
C ARG A 81 10.16 6.83 15.64
N ILE A 82 10.01 6.12 14.52
CA ILE A 82 10.20 4.65 14.46
C ILE A 82 11.64 4.31 14.87
N LYS A 83 12.63 5.01 14.31
CA LYS A 83 14.04 4.78 14.62
C LYS A 83 14.41 5.10 16.07
N SER A 84 13.67 5.99 16.74
CA SER A 84 13.91 6.35 18.14
C SER A 84 13.10 5.51 19.14
N GLY A 85 12.33 4.49 18.69
CA GLY A 85 11.57 3.59 19.57
C GLY A 85 10.38 4.23 20.31
N ALA A 86 10.05 5.49 20.03
CA ALA A 86 9.07 6.29 20.79
C ALA A 86 7.65 6.25 20.16
N LEU A 87 7.20 5.06 19.73
CA LEU A 87 5.87 4.88 19.16
C LEU A 87 4.86 4.53 20.26
N SER A 88 4.11 5.54 20.70
CA SER A 88 2.87 5.34 21.45
C SER A 88 1.79 4.83 20.49
N VAL A 89 1.28 3.61 20.77
CA VAL A 89 0.46 2.77 19.88
C VAL A 89 -0.97 3.31 19.61
N ASN A 90 -1.37 4.46 20.16
CA ASN A 90 -2.80 4.69 20.38
C ASN A 90 -3.59 5.48 19.34
N GLU A 91 -3.03 6.12 18.31
CA GLU A 91 -3.85 6.98 17.41
C GLU A 91 -3.42 7.10 15.93
N ASP A 92 -2.51 6.27 15.42
CA ASP A 92 -2.04 6.45 14.04
C ASP A 92 -2.96 5.73 13.00
N ASP A 93 -3.37 6.48 11.97
CA ASP A 93 -4.13 6.03 10.80
C ASP A 93 -3.52 4.72 10.23
N PRO A 94 -4.31 3.65 9.97
CA PRO A 94 -3.81 2.38 9.41
C PRO A 94 -2.89 2.54 8.21
N PHE A 95 -3.11 3.58 7.39
CA PHE A 95 -2.26 3.90 6.26
C PHE A 95 -0.87 4.43 6.67
N GLU A 96 -0.78 5.23 7.74
CA GLU A 96 0.50 5.69 8.28
C GLU A 96 1.29 4.54 8.89
N LEU A 97 0.62 3.63 9.61
CA LEU A 97 1.24 2.40 10.11
C LEU A 97 1.76 1.51 8.97
N PHE A 98 0.99 1.38 7.88
CA PHE A 98 1.40 0.64 6.71
C PHE A 98 2.68 1.21 6.08
N ILE A 99 2.76 2.52 5.90
CA ILE A 99 3.94 3.20 5.35
C ILE A 99 5.15 3.07 6.30
N ALA A 100 4.91 3.17 7.60
CA ALA A 100 5.94 3.04 8.63
C ALA A 100 6.55 1.64 8.68
N ALA A 101 5.70 0.61 8.66
CA ALA A 101 6.09 -0.76 8.95
C ALA A 101 6.42 -1.60 7.71
N THR A 102 6.23 -1.05 6.50
CA THR A 102 6.47 -1.76 5.23
C THR A 102 7.63 -1.15 4.47
N ASN A 103 8.47 -1.97 3.86
CA ASN A 103 9.47 -1.49 2.92
C ASN A 103 8.79 -1.19 1.57
N ILE A 104 8.62 0.10 1.26
CA ILE A 104 7.95 0.58 0.04
C ILE A 104 8.96 1.26 -0.88
N ARG A 105 9.14 0.72 -2.09
CA ARG A 105 9.85 1.39 -3.18
C ARG A 105 8.87 2.21 -3.99
N TYR A 106 9.04 3.52 -3.98
CA TYR A 106 8.29 4.43 -4.85
C TYR A 106 8.99 4.57 -6.20
N CYS A 107 8.23 4.48 -7.28
CA CYS A 107 8.73 4.58 -8.65
C CYS A 107 7.78 5.41 -9.50
N TYR A 108 8.31 6.40 -10.22
CA TYR A 108 7.50 7.07 -11.24
C TYR A 108 7.34 6.17 -12.47
N TYR A 109 6.21 6.27 -13.18
CA TYR A 109 6.00 5.47 -14.39
C TYR A 109 7.07 5.69 -15.48
N ASN A 110 7.64 6.89 -15.58
CA ASN A 110 8.74 7.19 -16.51
C ASN A 110 10.10 6.64 -16.05
N GLU A 111 10.19 6.13 -14.83
CA GLU A 111 11.42 5.59 -14.22
C GLU A 111 11.35 4.09 -13.96
N THR A 112 10.38 3.38 -14.55
CA THR A 112 10.17 1.94 -14.36
C THR A 112 11.35 1.09 -14.84
N HIS A 113 12.21 1.61 -15.73
CA HIS A 113 13.45 0.95 -16.12
C HIS A 113 14.44 0.80 -14.94
N LYS A 114 14.36 1.65 -13.89
CA LYS A 114 15.26 1.60 -12.72
C LYS A 114 14.96 0.46 -11.76
N ILE A 115 13.85 -0.25 -11.94
CA ILE A 115 13.45 -1.38 -11.08
C ILE A 115 13.64 -2.75 -11.74
N LEU A 116 14.24 -2.78 -12.94
CA LEU A 116 14.66 -4.03 -13.56
C LEU A 116 15.66 -4.77 -12.66
N GLY A 117 15.54 -6.10 -12.60
CA GLY A 117 16.36 -6.94 -11.71
C GLY A 117 15.91 -6.96 -10.23
N ASN A 118 14.94 -6.12 -9.84
CA ASN A 118 14.37 -6.14 -8.49
C ASN A 118 13.09 -6.98 -8.43
N THR A 119 12.83 -7.59 -7.26
CA THR A 119 11.61 -8.34 -6.98
C THR A 119 10.84 -7.74 -5.81
N TYR A 120 9.51 -7.80 -5.89
CA TYR A 120 8.61 -7.25 -4.87
C TYR A 120 7.48 -8.23 -4.58
N GLY A 121 7.03 -8.26 -3.32
CA GLY A 121 5.92 -9.12 -2.89
C GLY A 121 4.54 -8.57 -3.26
N MET A 122 4.43 -7.25 -3.47
CA MET A 122 3.21 -6.58 -3.89
C MET A 122 3.54 -5.42 -4.83
N CYS A 123 2.74 -5.21 -5.86
CA CYS A 123 2.84 -4.08 -6.78
C CYS A 123 1.55 -3.27 -6.76
N VAL A 124 1.65 -1.96 -6.54
CA VAL A 124 0.54 -1.01 -6.53
C VAL A 124 0.70 -0.06 -7.70
N LEU A 125 -0.28 -0.05 -8.61
CA LEU A 125 -0.31 0.82 -9.77
C LEU A 125 -1.37 1.91 -9.56
N GLN A 126 -0.94 3.12 -9.25
CA GLN A 126 -1.85 4.24 -9.08
C GLN A 126 -2.15 4.88 -10.43
N VAL A 127 -3.40 4.78 -10.89
CA VAL A 127 -3.88 5.48 -12.08
C VAL A 127 -4.57 6.75 -11.61
N SER A 128 -4.00 7.91 -11.94
CA SER A 128 -4.71 9.18 -11.79
C SER A 128 -5.69 9.32 -12.95
N PRO A 129 -6.95 9.75 -12.71
CA PRO A 129 -7.83 10.13 -13.81
C PRO A 129 -7.15 11.23 -14.65
N PRO A 130 -7.41 11.28 -15.96
CA PRO A 130 -6.96 12.39 -16.77
C PRO A 130 -7.49 13.71 -16.17
N PRO A 131 -6.74 14.82 -16.28
CA PRO A 131 -7.32 16.11 -15.94
C PRO A 131 -8.62 16.29 -16.74
N PRO A 132 -9.68 16.87 -16.16
CA PRO A 132 -10.86 17.19 -16.94
C PRO A 132 -10.43 18.03 -18.14
N PRO A 133 -11.05 17.85 -19.33
CA PRO A 133 -10.81 18.73 -20.44
C PRO A 133 -11.05 20.16 -19.94
N TYR A 134 -10.08 21.05 -20.14
CA TYR A 134 -10.22 22.46 -19.81
C TYR A 134 -11.49 22.98 -20.49
N ILE A 135 -12.47 23.42 -19.69
CA ILE A 135 -13.59 24.24 -20.14
C ILE A 135 -13.18 25.69 -19.97
#